data_AF-A0A9W6PC13-F1
#
_entry.id   AF-A0A9W6PC13-F1
#
_cell.length_a   1.000
_cell.length_b   1.000
_cell.length_c   1.000
_cell.angle_alpha   90.00
_cell.angle_beta   90.00
_cell.angle_gamma   90.00
#
_symmetry.space_group_name_H-M   'P 1'
#
loop_
_entity.id
_entity.type
_entity.pdbx_description
1 polymer ?
#
loop_
_entity_poly.entity_id
_entity_poly.type
_entity_poly.pdbx_seq_one_letter_code
_entity_poly.pdbx_strand_id
1 'polypeptide(L)'
;MRSRSALLLCGIAALGLAACGGSASGPELSDAKVIGTWEAPGEVTVVLEDGGRFSTNAVPASGALDRGGADREGNWKFTDTGNARHTGLELRFDIPAGGLEPYPIDLVSTEKDGKLSLCVYGEPDDPCSGYLLAKAAG
;
A
#
# COMPACT_ATOMS: atom_id res chain seq x y z
N MET A 1 58.63 -23.27 -26.16
CA MET A 1 57.44 -24.06 -25.75
C MET A 1 57.43 -24.14 -24.24
N ARG A 2 56.68 -23.27 -23.57
CA ARG A 2 56.60 -23.18 -22.11
C ARG A 2 55.17 -22.90 -21.66
N SER A 3 54.83 -23.58 -20.57
CA SER A 3 53.92 -23.20 -19.49
C SER A 3 52.40 -23.27 -19.66
N ARG A 4 51.88 -24.33 -19.02
CA ARG A 4 50.64 -24.46 -18.26
C ARG A 4 50.18 -23.17 -17.55
N SER A 5 48.88 -22.94 -17.51
CA SER A 5 48.08 -22.64 -16.30
C SER A 5 46.64 -22.32 -16.69
N ALA A 6 45.73 -23.28 -16.50
CA ALA A 6 44.30 -23.03 -16.47
C ALA A 6 43.89 -22.99 -15.01
N LEU A 7 43.62 -21.79 -14.50
CA LEU A 7 43.06 -21.52 -13.19
C LEU A 7 42.39 -20.16 -13.29
N LEU A 8 41.07 -20.13 -13.07
CA LEU A 8 40.37 -19.29 -12.11
C LEU A 8 38.93 -19.02 -12.57
N LEU A 9 38.01 -19.71 -11.90
CA LEU A 9 36.82 -19.15 -11.25
C LEU A 9 36.16 -17.96 -11.96
N CYS A 10 35.15 -18.23 -12.79
CA CYS A 10 34.05 -17.29 -12.97
C CYS A 10 33.12 -17.38 -11.75
N GLY A 11 33.59 -16.86 -10.62
CA GLY A 11 32.74 -16.47 -9.51
C GLY A 11 32.29 -15.04 -9.74
N ILE A 12 31.14 -14.84 -10.38
CA ILE A 12 30.38 -13.58 -10.32
C ILE A 12 28.90 -13.95 -10.24
N ALA A 13 28.45 -14.40 -9.05
CA ALA A 13 27.06 -14.23 -8.69
C ALA A 13 26.88 -12.74 -8.37
N ALA A 14 26.58 -11.96 -9.40
CA ALA A 14 26.07 -10.61 -9.24
C ALA A 14 24.66 -10.73 -8.62
N LEU A 15 24.60 -10.86 -7.30
CA LEU A 15 23.44 -10.44 -6.52
C LEU A 15 23.33 -8.93 -6.73
N GLY A 16 22.57 -8.54 -7.74
CA GLY A 16 22.26 -7.16 -8.06
C GLY A 16 21.50 -6.52 -6.91
N LEU A 17 22.22 -5.97 -5.94
CA LEU A 17 21.79 -4.77 -5.23
C LEU A 17 21.77 -3.63 -6.25
N ALA A 18 20.61 -3.40 -6.87
CA ALA A 18 20.22 -2.11 -7.45
C ALA A 18 18.79 -2.18 -7.98
N ALA A 19 17.82 -1.82 -7.13
CA ALA A 19 16.68 -1.03 -7.57
C ALA A 19 16.63 0.20 -6.67
N CYS A 20 17.54 1.13 -6.97
CA CYS A 20 17.56 2.48 -6.44
C CYS A 20 16.48 3.30 -7.17
N GLY A 21 15.60 3.99 -6.43
CA GLY A 21 14.99 5.25 -6.86
C GLY A 21 14.02 5.25 -8.05
N GLY A 22 13.14 4.25 -8.15
CA GLY A 22 11.97 4.36 -9.03
C GLY A 22 10.83 5.04 -8.27
N SER A 23 10.33 6.17 -8.77
CA SER A 23 9.04 6.74 -8.34
C SER A 23 8.05 5.61 -8.05
N ALA A 24 7.44 5.59 -6.86
CA ALA A 24 6.47 4.57 -6.47
C ALA A 24 5.25 4.63 -7.42
N SER A 25 5.37 4.03 -8.60
CA SER A 25 4.28 3.77 -9.54
C SER A 25 3.83 2.34 -9.28
N GLY A 26 2.97 2.18 -8.28
CA GLY A 26 2.27 0.94 -8.07
C GLY A 26 1.38 0.56 -9.26
N PRO A 27 0.85 -0.67 -9.28
CA PRO A 27 -0.10 -1.09 -10.30
C PRO A 27 -1.33 -0.19 -10.36
N GLU A 28 -1.77 0.15 -11.56
CA GLU A 28 -2.98 0.96 -11.78
C GLU A 28 -4.20 0.34 -11.08
N LEU A 29 -4.90 1.15 -10.30
CA LEU A 29 -6.17 0.83 -9.66
C LEU A 29 -7.34 1.20 -10.56
N SER A 30 -8.41 0.44 -10.42
CA SER A 30 -9.73 0.73 -10.98
C SER A 30 -10.79 0.29 -9.97
N ASP A 31 -12.03 0.74 -10.13
CA ASP A 31 -13.12 0.38 -9.21
C ASP A 31 -13.21 -1.14 -9.02
N ALA A 32 -13.22 -1.88 -10.13
CA ALA A 32 -13.28 -3.34 -10.13
C ALA A 32 -12.08 -4.00 -9.42
N LYS A 33 -10.89 -3.40 -9.46
CA LYS A 33 -9.69 -3.92 -8.78
C LYS A 33 -9.71 -3.59 -7.29
N VAL A 34 -10.23 -2.43 -6.91
CA VAL A 34 -10.15 -1.92 -5.55
C VAL A 34 -11.26 -2.43 -4.65
N ILE A 35 -12.48 -2.61 -5.17
CA ILE A 35 -13.64 -3.08 -4.39
C ILE A 35 -13.36 -4.44 -3.76
N GLY A 36 -13.63 -4.56 -2.46
CA GLY A 36 -13.45 -5.78 -1.68
C GLY A 36 -12.80 -5.53 -0.32
N THR A 37 -12.51 -6.63 0.38
CA THR A 37 -11.87 -6.61 1.70
C THR A 37 -10.35 -6.65 1.56
N TRP A 38 -9.66 -5.77 2.30
CA TRP A 38 -8.22 -5.61 2.35
C TRP A 38 -7.75 -5.77 3.79
N GLU A 39 -6.75 -6.61 4.02
CA GLU A 39 -6.36 -7.04 5.36
C GLU A 39 -4.84 -7.02 5.55
N ALA A 40 -4.42 -6.45 6.68
CA ALA A 40 -3.20 -6.82 7.38
C ALA A 40 -3.60 -7.82 8.47
N PRO A 41 -3.27 -9.12 8.35
CA PRO A 41 -3.78 -10.16 9.22
C PRO A 41 -3.55 -9.89 10.71
N GLY A 42 -4.63 -9.86 11.49
CA GLY A 42 -4.56 -9.60 12.93
C GLY A 42 -4.39 -8.12 13.31
N GLU A 43 -4.43 -7.20 12.36
CA GLU A 43 -4.20 -5.77 12.60
C GLU A 43 -5.36 -4.94 12.06
N VAL A 44 -5.36 -4.66 10.76
CA VAL A 44 -6.28 -3.74 10.11
C VAL A 44 -7.04 -4.46 8.99
N THR A 45 -8.34 -4.23 8.94
CA THR A 45 -9.22 -4.59 7.84
C THR A 45 -9.84 -3.32 7.28
N VAL A 46 -9.80 -3.15 5.96
CA VAL A 46 -10.50 -2.09 5.22
C VAL A 46 -11.38 -2.75 4.17
N VAL A 47 -12.67 -2.45 4.18
CA VAL A 47 -13.62 -2.89 3.16
C VAL A 47 -13.90 -1.69 2.26
N LEU A 48 -13.59 -1.81 0.98
CA LEU A 48 -13.88 -0.80 -0.04
C LEU A 48 -15.08 -1.27 -0.85
N GLU A 49 -16.17 -0.51 -0.79
CA GLU A 49 -17.44 -0.83 -1.42
C GLU A 49 -17.59 -0.11 -2.75
N ASP A 50 -18.45 -0.66 -3.61
CA ASP A 50 -18.90 0.02 -4.81
C ASP A 50 -19.60 1.35 -4.46
N GLY A 51 -19.47 2.35 -5.32
CA GLY A 51 -20.02 3.69 -5.07
C GLY A 51 -19.22 4.55 -4.08
N GLY A 52 -18.00 4.14 -3.70
CA GLY A 52 -17.08 5.01 -2.98
C GLY A 52 -17.22 4.99 -1.46
N ARG A 53 -17.88 4.00 -0.86
CA ARG A 53 -17.98 3.83 0.60
C ARG A 53 -16.88 2.91 1.14
N PHE A 54 -16.43 3.15 2.37
CA PHE A 54 -15.57 2.20 3.06
C PHE A 54 -15.97 2.00 4.53
N SER A 55 -15.56 0.86 5.07
CA SER A 55 -15.53 0.58 6.51
C SER A 55 -14.17 0.00 6.91
N THR A 56 -13.78 0.18 8.17
CA THR A 56 -12.52 -0.34 8.73
C THR A 56 -12.63 -0.56 10.22
N ASN A 57 -11.87 -1.51 10.77
CA ASN A 57 -11.73 -1.75 12.20
C ASN A 57 -10.68 -0.84 12.89
N ALA A 58 -10.18 0.15 12.15
CA ALA A 58 -9.11 1.04 12.57
C ALA A 58 -9.57 2.50 12.63
N VAL A 59 -8.86 3.30 13.41
CA VAL A 59 -9.08 4.74 13.54
C VAL A 59 -7.91 5.49 12.93
N PRO A 60 -8.14 6.67 12.34
CA PRO A 60 -7.06 7.51 11.85
C PRO A 60 -6.23 8.05 13.02
N ALA A 61 -4.92 7.87 12.97
CA ALA A 61 -3.97 8.37 13.95
C ALA A 61 -2.68 8.84 13.26
N SER A 62 -2.35 10.13 13.38
CA SER A 62 -1.11 10.71 12.85
C SER A 62 -0.84 10.43 11.35
N GLY A 63 -1.89 10.36 10.53
CA GLY A 63 -1.76 10.06 9.09
C GLY A 63 -1.75 8.57 8.73
N ALA A 64 -1.82 7.68 9.73
CA ALA A 64 -1.95 6.24 9.55
C ALA A 64 -3.31 5.72 10.04
N LEU A 65 -3.55 4.42 9.82
CA LEU A 65 -4.57 3.68 10.56
C LEU A 65 -3.95 3.13 11.84
N ASP A 66 -4.72 3.06 12.92
CA ASP A 66 -4.36 2.39 14.16
C ASP A 66 -5.55 1.52 14.60
N ARG A 67 -5.31 0.32 15.13
CA ARG A 67 -6.37 -0.60 15.55
C ARG A 67 -7.05 -0.08 16.81
N GLY A 68 -8.00 0.83 16.63
CA GLY A 68 -8.63 1.61 17.71
C GLY A 68 -9.81 0.95 18.44
N GLY A 69 -10.05 -0.35 18.23
CA GLY A 69 -11.13 -1.09 18.91
C GLY A 69 -12.55 -0.61 18.58
N ALA A 70 -12.71 0.25 17.58
CA ALA A 70 -13.98 0.76 17.09
C ALA A 70 -13.97 0.78 15.57
N ASP A 71 -15.06 0.31 14.97
CA ASP A 71 -15.24 0.37 13.54
C ASP A 71 -15.52 1.82 13.11
N ARG A 72 -14.99 2.17 11.94
CA ARG A 72 -15.12 3.48 11.31
C ARG A 72 -15.54 3.34 9.87
N GLU A 73 -16.25 4.33 9.38
CA GLU A 73 -16.74 4.37 8.01
C GLU A 73 -16.42 5.71 7.36
N GLY A 74 -16.58 5.76 6.05
CA GLY A 74 -16.38 6.98 5.29
C GLY A 74 -16.52 6.80 3.80
N ASN A 75 -15.90 7.71 3.06
CA ASN A 75 -15.88 7.70 1.60
C ASN A 75 -14.45 7.59 1.09
N TRP A 76 -14.26 6.90 -0.02
CA TRP A 76 -12.99 6.79 -0.72
C TRP A 76 -13.09 7.36 -2.14
N LYS A 77 -11.95 7.80 -2.67
CA LYS A 77 -11.81 8.20 -4.08
C LYS A 77 -10.39 7.97 -4.56
N PHE A 78 -10.18 7.85 -5.87
CA PHE A 78 -8.84 7.84 -6.43
C PHE A 78 -8.13 9.18 -6.23
N THR A 79 -6.83 9.12 -5.99
CA THR A 79 -5.94 10.27 -5.96
C THR A 79 -4.86 10.16 -7.02
N ASP A 80 -4.29 11.32 -7.34
CA ASP A 80 -3.14 11.45 -8.24
C ASP A 80 -1.92 11.81 -7.39
N THR A 81 -1.31 10.82 -6.76
CA THR A 81 -0.11 11.00 -5.93
C THR A 81 1.13 11.08 -6.83
N GLY A 82 1.20 12.12 -7.67
CA GLY A 82 2.39 12.59 -8.40
C GLY A 82 3.03 11.65 -9.44
N ASN A 83 2.75 10.34 -9.40
CA ASN A 83 3.47 9.31 -10.16
C ASN A 83 2.57 8.54 -11.13
N ALA A 84 1.24 8.60 -10.99
CA ALA A 84 0.24 8.18 -11.97
C ALA A 84 -1.18 8.47 -11.45
N ARG A 85 -2.09 8.88 -12.34
CA ARG A 85 -3.52 8.88 -12.02
C ARG A 85 -3.94 7.45 -11.66
N HIS A 86 -4.69 7.29 -10.57
CA HIS A 86 -5.27 6.02 -10.13
C HIS A 86 -4.29 5.00 -9.55
N THR A 87 -3.13 5.40 -9.04
CA THR A 87 -2.28 4.49 -8.23
C THR A 87 -2.46 4.71 -6.74
N GLY A 88 -3.25 5.71 -6.33
CA GLY A 88 -3.60 5.98 -4.93
C GLY A 88 -5.10 6.14 -4.70
N LEU A 89 -5.49 6.03 -3.43
CA LEU A 89 -6.84 6.27 -2.94
C LEU A 89 -6.76 7.14 -1.69
N GLU A 90 -7.68 8.08 -1.52
CA GLU A 90 -7.86 8.83 -0.27
C GLU A 90 -9.06 8.27 0.48
N LEU A 91 -8.89 7.93 1.76
CA LEU A 91 -9.97 7.60 2.69
C LEU A 91 -10.34 8.83 3.50
N ARG A 92 -11.63 9.21 3.46
CA ARG A 92 -12.22 10.29 4.26
C ARG A 92 -13.26 9.74 5.20
N PHE A 93 -12.97 9.77 6.49
CA PHE A 93 -13.86 9.26 7.53
C PHE A 93 -15.11 10.12 7.70
N ASP A 94 -16.25 9.48 7.94
CA ASP A 94 -17.45 10.16 8.39
C ASP A 94 -17.25 10.62 9.85
N ILE A 95 -17.40 11.92 10.09
CA ILE A 95 -17.17 12.51 11.41
C ILE A 95 -18.51 12.55 12.16
N PRO A 96 -18.63 12.02 13.39
CA PRO A 96 -19.79 12.27 14.24
C PRO A 96 -19.82 13.73 14.74
N ALA A 97 -21.00 14.27 14.99
CA ALA A 97 -21.18 15.63 15.48
C ALA A 97 -20.39 15.87 16.79
N GLY A 98 -19.39 16.75 16.75
CA GLY A 98 -18.55 17.13 17.90
C GLY A 98 -17.09 16.64 17.86
N GLY A 99 -16.69 15.87 16.84
CA GLY A 99 -15.30 15.45 16.64
C GLY A 99 -14.49 16.43 15.77
N LEU A 100 -13.15 16.37 15.90
CA LEU A 100 -12.25 16.95 14.90
C LEU A 100 -12.27 16.08 13.64
N GLU A 101 -12.26 16.71 12.46
CA GLU A 101 -12.05 16.01 11.19
C GLU A 101 -10.68 15.35 11.22
N PRO A 102 -10.59 14.02 11.12
CA PRO A 102 -9.31 13.37 10.99
C PRO A 102 -8.70 13.75 9.65
N TYR A 103 -7.37 13.82 9.60
CA TYR A 103 -6.67 13.93 8.32
C TYR A 103 -7.07 12.74 7.43
N PRO A 104 -7.28 13.00 6.12
CA PRO A 104 -7.50 11.90 5.19
C PRO A 104 -6.32 10.94 5.22
N ILE A 105 -6.60 9.66 4.94
CA ILE A 105 -5.58 8.61 4.88
C ILE A 105 -5.38 8.22 3.42
N ASP A 106 -4.16 8.37 2.92
CA ASP A 106 -3.81 7.93 1.57
C ASP A 106 -3.38 6.46 1.59
N LEU A 107 -3.97 5.69 0.67
CA LEU A 107 -3.55 4.35 0.31
C LEU A 107 -2.81 4.41 -1.01
N VAL A 108 -1.68 3.73 -1.11
CA VAL A 108 -0.92 3.63 -2.36
C VAL A 108 -0.87 2.18 -2.81
N SER A 109 -1.16 1.96 -4.09
CA SER A 109 -1.02 0.65 -4.71
C SER A 109 0.44 0.18 -4.69
N THR A 110 0.63 -1.12 -4.50
CA THR A 110 1.93 -1.79 -4.65
C THR A 110 1.73 -3.23 -5.13
N GLU A 111 2.82 -3.92 -5.39
CA GLU A 111 2.83 -5.35 -5.65
C GLU A 111 3.60 -6.09 -4.56
N LYS A 112 2.98 -7.11 -3.96
CA LYS A 112 3.63 -8.04 -3.03
C LYS A 112 3.39 -9.46 -3.53
N ASP A 113 4.45 -10.24 -3.69
CA ASP A 113 4.39 -11.63 -4.14
C ASP A 113 3.59 -11.81 -5.46
N GLY A 114 3.71 -10.84 -6.39
CA GLY A 114 3.00 -10.84 -7.67
C GLY A 114 1.51 -10.49 -7.58
N LYS A 115 1.05 -9.98 -6.44
CA LYS A 115 -0.36 -9.61 -6.20
C LYS A 115 -0.49 -8.14 -5.84
N LEU A 116 -1.58 -7.54 -6.31
CA LEU A 116 -2.00 -6.20 -5.91
C LEU A 116 -2.15 -6.13 -4.39
N SER A 117 -1.53 -5.12 -3.79
CA SER A 117 -1.62 -4.79 -2.36
C SER A 117 -1.79 -3.28 -2.21
N LEU A 118 -2.32 -2.85 -1.08
CA LEU A 118 -2.47 -1.43 -0.73
C LEU A 118 -1.62 -1.13 0.50
N CYS A 119 -0.75 -0.14 0.39
CA CYS A 119 -0.01 0.38 1.52
C CYS A 119 -0.85 1.47 2.21
N VAL A 120 -1.09 1.28 3.49
CA VAL A 120 -1.74 2.26 4.37
C VAL A 120 -0.63 3.02 5.05
N TYR A 121 -0.46 4.28 4.66
CA TYR A 121 0.56 5.17 5.17
C TYR A 121 1.99 4.65 5.04
N GLY A 122 2.83 5.57 4.60
CA GLY A 122 4.22 5.50 4.93
C GLY A 122 4.85 6.86 4.69
N GLU A 123 6.11 6.99 5.09
CA GLU A 123 6.85 8.22 4.83
C GLU A 123 6.82 8.50 3.31
N PRO A 124 6.92 9.76 2.86
CA PRO A 124 6.92 10.09 1.43
C PRO A 124 7.92 9.23 0.62
N ASP A 125 8.99 8.79 1.28
CA ASP A 125 10.06 7.97 0.73
C ASP A 125 9.86 6.46 0.94
N ASP A 126 8.95 6.05 1.82
CA ASP A 126 8.59 4.65 2.09
C ASP A 126 7.09 4.53 2.40
N PRO A 127 6.21 4.54 1.39
CA PRO A 127 4.75 4.57 1.54
C PRO A 127 4.17 3.30 2.17
N CYS A 128 4.99 2.29 2.44
CA CYS A 128 4.58 1.00 3.00
C CYS A 128 5.15 0.74 4.40
N SER A 129 5.67 1.78 5.07
CA SER A 129 6.20 1.68 6.44
C SER A 129 5.13 1.49 7.51
N GLY A 130 3.84 1.73 7.20
CA GLY A 130 2.69 1.41 8.02
C GLY A 130 2.19 -0.02 7.81
N TYR A 131 0.99 -0.17 7.24
CA TYR A 131 0.41 -1.48 6.96
C TYR A 131 0.45 -1.83 5.48
N LEU A 132 0.75 -3.09 5.19
CA LEU A 132 0.61 -3.67 3.86
C LEU A 132 -0.64 -4.53 3.81
N LEU A 133 -1.71 -3.98 3.24
CA LEU A 133 -2.99 -4.67 3.10
C LEU A 133 -2.98 -5.56 1.85
N ALA A 134 -3.25 -6.85 2.06
CA ALA A 134 -3.52 -7.78 0.97
C ALA A 134 -5.02 -7.92 0.77
N LYS A 135 -5.47 -8.10 -0.47
CA LYS A 135 -6.88 -8.40 -0.74
C LYS A 135 -7.23 -9.76 -0.12
N ALA A 136 -8.28 -9.82 0.69
CA ALA A 136 -8.76 -11.06 1.26
C ALA A 136 -9.24 -12.01 0.15
N ALA A 137 -8.97 -13.30 0.30
CA ALA A 137 -9.56 -14.30 -0.59
C ALA A 137 -11.05 -14.44 -0.24
N GLY A 138 -11.92 -14.02 -1.16
CA GLY A 138 -13.36 -14.24 -1.06
C GLY A 138 -13.77 -15.70 -1.27
#